data_AF-A0A0M9GIF8-F1
#
_entry.id   AF-A0A0M9GIF8-F1
#
_cell.length_a   1.000
_cell.length_b   1.000
_cell.length_c   1.000
_cell.angle_alpha   90.00
_cell.angle_beta   90.00
_cell.angle_gamma   90.00
#
_symmetry.space_group_name_H-M   'P 1'
#
loop_
_entity.id
_entity.type
_entity.pdbx_description
1 polymer ?
#
loop_
_entity_poly.entity_id
_entity_poly.type
_entity_poly.pdbx_seq_one_letter_code
_entity_poly.pdbx_strand_id
1 'polypeptide(L)'
;MAVRLSFFRLGPLLIALAALLAGQAPVCLAAEPLKVDPQALVELDIAAQDLAGALDAFSRQTGMAVLVDRDLTRARRSLAVHGHYRAGEALALLLTGSGLMARYARADAFTLQVAQVSESSARAPAGKGGALAGSYARAIQQAIEQALCAVPLTRPGTYRAVLQVWIGQDGALQHSRLVSSTGDVQRDGALVERLRTVRVERSAPSSLRQPVTLLLTPDSAGTSMDCTAPKGAAGV
;
A
#
# COMPACT_ATOMS: atom_id res chain seq x y z
N MET A 1 -29.52 55.56 -11.32
CA MET A 1 -30.69 55.87 -10.49
C MET A 1 -30.26 55.87 -9.04
N ALA A 2 -30.17 57.04 -8.42
CA ALA A 2 -29.90 57.22 -7.00
C ALA A 2 -31.22 57.47 -6.28
N VAL A 3 -31.52 56.79 -5.18
CA VAL A 3 -32.39 57.33 -4.10
C VAL A 3 -31.99 56.70 -2.77
N ARG A 4 -31.56 57.57 -1.85
CA ARG A 4 -31.48 57.40 -0.40
C ARG A 4 -32.89 57.16 0.20
N LEU A 5 -33.03 56.24 1.15
CA LEU A 5 -34.13 56.20 2.11
C LEU A 5 -33.51 56.12 3.50
N SER A 6 -33.33 57.24 4.19
CA SER A 6 -34.30 57.93 5.08
C SER A 6 -34.58 57.14 6.35
N PHE A 7 -33.89 57.58 7.40
CA PHE A 7 -34.14 57.33 8.82
C PHE A 7 -35.58 57.72 9.18
N PHE A 8 -36.30 56.82 9.85
CA PHE A 8 -37.50 57.18 10.62
C PHE A 8 -37.31 56.77 12.08
N ARG A 9 -37.86 57.63 12.95
CA ARG A 9 -37.43 57.89 14.31
C ARG A 9 -37.94 56.89 15.36
N LEU A 10 -37.11 56.77 16.39
CA LEU A 10 -37.40 56.60 17.83
C LEU A 10 -38.90 56.60 18.24
N GLY A 11 -39.31 55.51 18.87
CA GLY A 11 -40.25 55.53 19.99
C GLY A 11 -39.59 54.89 21.20
N PRO A 12 -39.49 55.57 22.36
CA PRO A 12 -38.92 55.00 23.57
C PRO A 12 -40.01 54.33 24.41
N LEU A 13 -39.53 53.57 25.40
CA LEU A 13 -40.11 53.42 26.74
C LEU A 13 -40.85 52.10 27.06
N LEU A 14 -40.18 51.32 27.91
CA LEU A 14 -40.68 50.38 28.93
C LEU A 14 -41.42 49.14 28.39
N ILE A 15 -40.98 47.91 28.69
CA ILE A 15 -41.00 47.34 30.04
C ILE A 15 -39.86 46.32 30.18
N ALA A 16 -39.16 46.42 31.31
CA ALA A 16 -38.18 45.47 31.79
C ALA A 16 -38.83 44.10 32.06
N LEU A 17 -38.26 43.03 31.49
CA LEU A 17 -38.44 41.68 32.02
C LEU A 17 -37.13 40.88 31.90
N ALA A 18 -36.56 40.65 33.08
CA ALA A 18 -35.75 39.50 33.48
C ALA A 18 -34.52 39.12 32.61
N ALA A 19 -33.36 39.44 33.19
CA ALA A 19 -32.12 38.74 32.97
C ALA A 19 -32.27 37.21 33.03
N LEU A 20 -31.79 36.51 32.00
CA LEU A 20 -30.97 35.30 32.10
C LEU A 20 -30.59 34.89 30.67
N LEU A 21 -29.31 34.96 30.35
CA LEU A 21 -28.57 33.95 29.56
C LEU A 21 -27.15 34.48 29.33
N ALA A 22 -26.30 34.09 30.26
CA ALA A 22 -24.86 34.24 30.21
C ALA A 22 -24.27 33.45 29.02
N GLY A 23 -23.17 33.98 28.46
CA GLY A 23 -22.06 33.16 27.96
C GLY A 23 -22.28 32.44 26.63
N GLN A 24 -22.11 33.15 25.51
CA GLN A 24 -21.78 32.52 24.24
C GLN A 24 -20.27 32.62 24.03
N ALA A 25 -19.52 31.63 24.54
CA ALA A 25 -18.14 31.45 24.13
C ALA A 25 -18.11 31.00 22.66
N PRO A 26 -17.19 31.53 21.82
CA PRO A 26 -17.02 31.02 20.48
C PRO A 26 -16.46 29.61 20.60
N VAL A 27 -17.25 28.60 20.22
CA VAL A 27 -16.77 27.24 20.05
C VAL A 27 -15.84 27.27 18.83
N CYS A 28 -14.54 27.44 19.07
CA CYS A 28 -13.52 27.07 18.09
C CYS A 28 -13.59 25.56 17.93
N LEU A 29 -14.32 25.10 16.91
CA LEU A 29 -14.16 23.76 16.38
C LEU A 29 -12.73 23.68 15.84
N ALA A 30 -11.81 23.18 16.66
CA ALA A 30 -10.53 22.69 16.16
C ALA A 30 -10.88 21.53 15.23
N ALA A 31 -10.82 21.76 13.92
CA ALA A 31 -10.87 20.69 12.94
C ALA A 31 -9.64 19.81 13.21
N GLU A 32 -9.85 18.68 13.90
CA GLU A 32 -8.82 17.66 13.99
C GLU A 32 -8.42 17.28 12.57
N PRO A 33 -7.11 17.25 12.25
CA PRO A 33 -6.68 16.78 10.94
C PRO A 33 -7.21 15.36 10.80
N LEU A 34 -8.08 15.13 9.81
CA LEU A 34 -8.49 13.79 9.42
C LEU A 34 -7.21 12.99 9.19
N LYS A 35 -6.89 12.10 10.11
CA LYS A 35 -5.84 11.11 9.94
C LYS A 35 -6.30 10.23 8.78
N VAL A 36 -5.81 10.54 7.58
CA VAL A 36 -5.97 9.68 6.41
C VAL A 36 -5.25 8.38 6.77
N ASP A 37 -6.01 7.31 6.96
CA ASP A 37 -5.45 5.99 7.13
C ASP A 37 -5.00 5.48 5.75
N PRO A 38 -3.69 5.36 5.49
CA PRO A 38 -3.17 4.89 4.21
C PRO A 38 -3.54 3.42 3.92
N GLN A 39 -4.06 2.68 4.91
CA GLN A 39 -4.51 1.30 4.79
C GLN A 39 -6.04 1.19 4.56
N ALA A 40 -6.78 2.29 4.67
CA ALA A 40 -8.23 2.30 4.44
C ALA A 40 -8.55 2.07 2.96
N LEU A 41 -9.63 1.33 2.71
CA LEU A 41 -10.21 1.19 1.38
C LEU A 41 -10.96 2.48 1.05
N VAL A 42 -10.60 3.10 -0.07
CA VAL A 42 -11.26 4.28 -0.60
C VAL A 42 -11.93 3.90 -1.90
N GLU A 43 -13.14 4.38 -2.12
CA GLU A 43 -13.78 4.28 -3.44
C GLU A 43 -13.09 5.28 -4.38
N LEU A 44 -12.46 4.75 -5.42
CA LEU A 44 -11.79 5.54 -6.44
C LEU A 44 -12.51 5.39 -7.77
N ASP A 45 -12.67 6.52 -8.44
CA ASP A 45 -13.18 6.61 -9.80
C ASP A 45 -12.29 7.61 -10.57
N ILE A 46 -11.32 7.07 -11.30
CA ILE A 46 -10.34 7.83 -12.08
C ILE A 46 -10.30 7.23 -13.48
N ALA A 47 -10.73 7.99 -14.47
CA ALA A 47 -10.71 7.58 -15.87
C ALA A 47 -9.28 7.53 -16.44
N ALA A 48 -9.09 6.78 -17.53
CA ALA A 48 -7.82 6.74 -18.25
C ALA A 48 -7.55 8.06 -18.98
N GLN A 49 -6.64 8.88 -18.45
CA GLN A 49 -6.37 10.22 -18.96
C GLN A 49 -4.87 10.53 -19.01
N ASP A 50 -4.51 11.80 -19.21
CA ASP A 50 -3.13 12.23 -19.07
C ASP A 50 -2.63 11.95 -17.65
N LEU A 51 -1.38 11.50 -17.53
CA LEU A 51 -0.89 11.01 -16.24
C LEU A 51 -0.87 12.11 -15.16
N ALA A 52 -0.61 13.36 -15.54
CA ALA A 52 -0.58 14.47 -14.60
C ALA A 52 -1.97 14.73 -13.98
N GLY A 53 -3.02 14.80 -14.79
CA GLY A 53 -4.39 14.98 -14.33
C GLY A 53 -4.92 13.79 -13.54
N ALA A 54 -4.51 12.57 -13.89
CA ALA A 54 -4.87 11.37 -13.14
C ALA A 54 -4.27 11.37 -11.72
N LEU A 55 -3.01 11.78 -11.58
CA LEU A 55 -2.33 11.89 -10.28
C LEU A 55 -2.91 12.99 -9.41
N ASP A 56 -3.34 14.08 -10.01
CA ASP A 56 -4.05 15.17 -9.33
C ASP A 56 -5.43 14.70 -8.81
N ALA A 57 -6.21 13.99 -9.65
CA ALA A 57 -7.47 13.38 -9.22
C ALA A 57 -7.27 12.37 -8.07
N PHE A 58 -6.24 11.53 -8.18
CA PHE A 58 -5.85 10.58 -7.14
C PHE A 58 -5.49 11.27 -5.82
N SER A 59 -4.67 12.32 -5.87
CA SER A 59 -4.27 13.09 -4.68
C SER A 59 -5.49 13.70 -3.97
N ARG A 60 -6.46 14.22 -4.73
CA ARG A 60 -7.71 14.77 -4.16
C ARG A 60 -8.60 13.72 -3.51
N GLN A 61 -8.76 12.54 -4.12
CA GLN A 61 -9.63 11.49 -3.58
C GLN A 61 -9.00 10.77 -2.37
N THR A 62 -7.68 10.61 -2.35
CA THR A 62 -6.97 9.86 -1.29
C THR A 62 -6.34 10.73 -0.22
N GLY A 63 -6.18 12.03 -0.45
CA GLY A 63 -5.47 12.94 0.45
C GLY A 63 -3.95 12.78 0.44
N MET A 64 -3.39 11.94 -0.44
CA MET A 64 -1.96 11.71 -0.53
C MET A 64 -1.23 12.86 -1.24
N ALA A 65 -0.11 13.30 -0.67
CA ALA A 65 0.78 14.27 -1.28
C ALA A 65 1.65 13.61 -2.37
N VAL A 66 1.65 14.21 -3.57
CA VAL A 66 2.46 13.75 -4.69
C VAL A 66 3.44 14.82 -5.14
N LEU A 67 4.72 14.47 -5.25
CA LEU A 67 5.74 15.31 -5.86
C LEU A 67 6.20 14.66 -7.16
N VAL A 68 5.93 15.33 -8.29
CA VAL A 68 6.26 14.80 -9.62
C VAL A 68 7.03 15.82 -10.42
N ASP A 69 8.10 15.35 -11.06
CA ASP A 69 8.77 16.13 -12.08
C ASP A 69 7.91 16.18 -13.35
N ARG A 70 7.68 17.36 -13.91
CA ARG A 70 6.81 17.57 -15.07
C ARG A 70 7.31 16.84 -16.31
N ASP A 71 8.62 16.67 -16.44
CA ASP A 71 9.21 15.98 -17.58
C ASP A 71 8.96 14.46 -17.53
N LEU A 72 8.75 13.89 -16.33
CA LEU A 72 8.45 12.46 -16.18
C LEU A 72 7.02 12.13 -16.62
N THR A 73 6.04 13.02 -16.41
CA THR A 73 4.62 12.76 -16.74
C THR A 73 4.23 13.19 -18.15
N ARG A 74 5.09 13.95 -18.83
CA ARG A 74 4.84 14.46 -20.18
C ARG A 74 4.58 13.33 -21.17
N ALA A 75 3.50 13.45 -21.95
CA ALA A 75 3.08 12.48 -22.96
C ALA A 75 2.83 11.04 -22.44
N ARG A 76 2.67 10.84 -21.12
CA ARG A 76 2.27 9.55 -20.54
C ARG A 76 0.78 9.56 -20.20
N ARG A 77 0.17 8.39 -20.26
CA ARG A 77 -1.23 8.17 -19.86
C ARG A 77 -1.31 7.24 -18.66
N SER A 78 -2.34 7.45 -17.84
CA SER A 78 -2.72 6.51 -16.80
C SER A 78 -3.68 5.45 -17.31
N LEU A 79 -3.74 4.34 -16.59
CA LEU A 79 -4.87 3.41 -16.67
C LEU A 79 -6.06 3.96 -15.86
N ALA A 80 -7.24 3.41 -16.14
CA ALA A 80 -8.44 3.71 -15.36
C ALA A 80 -8.44 2.88 -14.06
N VAL A 81 -8.93 3.47 -12.97
CA VAL A 81 -9.08 2.82 -11.67
C VAL A 81 -10.48 3.09 -11.16
N HIS A 82 -11.28 2.04 -11.02
CA HIS A 82 -12.67 2.10 -10.57
C HIS A 82 -12.93 1.04 -9.51
N GLY A 83 -13.40 1.44 -8.34
CA GLY A 83 -13.76 0.54 -7.25
C GLY A 83 -13.03 0.85 -5.94
N HIS A 84 -13.08 -0.09 -5.00
CA HIS A 84 -12.54 0.09 -3.66
C HIS A 84 -11.10 -0.42 -3.59
N TYR A 85 -10.17 0.49 -3.36
CA TYR A 85 -8.75 0.17 -3.31
C TYR A 85 -8.07 0.92 -2.17
N ARG A 86 -6.97 0.36 -1.67
CA ARG A 86 -6.05 1.16 -0.85
C ARG A 86 -5.33 2.15 -1.75
N ALA A 87 -4.98 3.30 -1.21
CA ALA A 87 -4.32 4.36 -1.98
C ALA A 87 -3.07 3.85 -2.73
N GLY A 88 -2.22 3.05 -2.07
CA GLY A 88 -1.04 2.50 -2.72
C GLY A 88 -1.32 1.45 -3.82
N GLU A 89 -2.39 0.67 -3.67
CA GLU A 89 -2.82 -0.32 -4.68
C GLU A 89 -3.37 0.39 -5.92
N ALA A 90 -4.26 1.37 -5.72
CA ALA A 90 -4.81 2.20 -6.77
C ALA A 90 -3.75 2.99 -7.52
N LEU A 91 -2.79 3.59 -6.82
CA LEU A 91 -1.68 4.30 -7.45
C LEU A 91 -0.85 3.37 -8.34
N ALA A 92 -0.60 2.14 -7.90
CA ALA A 92 0.16 1.19 -8.70
C ALA A 92 -0.61 0.73 -9.95
N LEU A 93 -1.94 0.58 -9.87
CA LEU A 93 -2.80 0.34 -11.03
C LEU A 93 -2.79 1.54 -11.98
N LEU A 94 -2.93 2.75 -11.44
CA LEU A 94 -2.94 4.01 -12.19
C LEU A 94 -1.67 4.21 -13.02
N LEU A 95 -0.50 3.85 -12.45
CA LEU A 95 0.82 3.96 -13.09
C LEU A 95 1.13 2.80 -14.06
N THR A 96 0.28 1.78 -14.14
CA THR A 96 0.53 0.64 -15.02
C THR A 96 0.56 1.09 -16.48
N GLY A 97 1.51 0.57 -17.27
CA GLY A 97 1.72 0.98 -18.66
C GLY A 97 2.39 2.35 -18.84
N SER A 98 2.50 3.17 -17.78
CA SER A 98 3.21 4.45 -17.85
C SER A 98 4.72 4.30 -17.79
N GLY A 99 5.27 3.15 -17.38
CA GLY A 99 6.72 2.97 -17.19
C GLY A 99 7.30 3.76 -16.02
N LEU A 100 6.46 4.28 -15.13
CA LEU A 100 6.83 4.94 -13.89
C LEU A 100 6.41 4.11 -12.68
N MET A 101 7.06 4.35 -11.56
CA MET A 101 6.73 3.76 -10.26
C MET A 101 6.74 4.82 -9.16
N ALA A 102 5.87 4.63 -8.18
CA ALA A 102 5.83 5.48 -6.99
C ALA A 102 6.92 5.05 -6.00
N ARG A 103 7.66 6.04 -5.49
CA ARG A 103 8.60 5.92 -4.39
C ARG A 103 8.10 6.74 -3.22
N TYR A 104 7.74 6.07 -2.13
CA TYR A 104 7.21 6.69 -0.92
C TYR A 104 8.31 7.40 -0.15
N ALA A 105 8.07 8.67 0.18
CA ALA A 105 8.89 9.42 1.13
C ALA A 105 8.34 9.25 2.56
N ARG A 106 7.01 9.12 2.68
CA ARG A 106 6.26 8.83 3.92
C ARG A 106 5.00 8.01 3.59
N ALA A 107 4.21 7.67 4.60
CA ALA A 107 2.96 6.92 4.42
C ALA A 107 1.90 7.67 3.59
N ASP A 108 1.93 9.00 3.63
CA ASP A 108 1.00 9.93 2.98
C ASP A 108 1.66 10.73 1.83
N ALA A 109 2.93 10.47 1.52
CA ALA A 109 3.69 11.26 0.54
C ALA A 109 4.57 10.40 -0.37
N PHE A 110 4.50 10.62 -1.68
CA PHE A 110 5.27 9.87 -2.68
C PHE A 110 5.85 10.73 -3.80
N THR A 111 6.87 10.20 -4.44
CA THR A 111 7.57 10.73 -5.63
C THR A 111 7.45 9.74 -6.78
N LEU A 112 7.62 10.16 -8.03
CA LEU A 112 7.69 9.24 -9.17
C LEU A 112 9.11 9.06 -9.68
N GLN A 113 9.43 7.85 -10.13
CA GLN A 113 10.68 7.52 -10.80
C GLN A 113 10.43 6.55 -11.96
N VAL A 114 11.36 6.48 -12.90
CA VAL A 114 11.30 5.52 -14.00
C VAL A 114 11.36 4.10 -13.44
N ALA A 115 10.48 3.23 -13.92
CA ALA A 115 10.46 1.84 -13.52
C ALA A 115 11.72 1.14 -14.05
N GLN A 116 12.70 0.94 -13.18
CA GLN A 116 13.90 0.16 -13.52
C GLN A 116 13.60 -1.32 -13.26
N VAL A 117 13.38 -2.07 -14.33
CA VAL A 117 13.38 -3.53 -14.29
C VAL A 117 14.85 -3.95 -14.40
N SER A 118 15.56 -4.03 -13.26
CA SER A 118 16.89 -4.64 -13.27
C SER A 118 16.73 -6.12 -13.62
N GLU A 119 17.09 -6.50 -14.84
CA GLU A 119 17.46 -7.87 -15.18
C GLU A 119 18.67 -8.23 -14.31
N SER A 120 18.41 -8.78 -13.13
CA SER A 120 19.46 -9.18 -12.20
C SER A 120 20.13 -10.44 -12.74
N SER A 121 21.14 -10.25 -13.58
CA SER A 121 22.15 -11.26 -13.88
C SER A 121 22.73 -11.81 -12.58
N ALA A 122 22.66 -13.13 -12.44
CA ALA A 122 23.24 -13.87 -11.34
C ALA A 122 24.77 -13.69 -11.32
N ARG A 123 25.29 -12.95 -10.34
CA ARG A 123 26.42 -13.32 -9.46
C ARG A 123 26.85 -12.08 -8.66
N ALA A 124 26.59 -12.06 -7.35
CA ALA A 124 27.26 -11.15 -6.43
C ALA A 124 28.33 -11.93 -5.64
N PRO A 125 29.55 -11.40 -5.44
CA PRO A 125 30.54 -12.02 -4.58
C PRO A 125 30.15 -11.87 -3.10
N ALA A 126 30.28 -12.95 -2.35
CA ALA A 126 29.95 -13.02 -0.93
C ALA A 126 30.99 -12.27 -0.09
N GLY A 127 30.73 -11.01 0.22
CA GLY A 127 31.24 -10.39 1.45
C GLY A 127 30.47 -10.90 2.67
N LYS A 128 30.94 -10.63 3.90
CA LYS A 128 30.26 -11.04 5.15
C LYS A 128 28.77 -10.63 5.23
N GLY A 129 28.37 -9.57 4.53
CA GLY A 129 26.96 -9.17 4.34
C GLY A 129 26.14 -10.09 3.43
N GLY A 130 26.76 -10.77 2.47
CA GLY A 130 26.11 -11.77 1.61
C GLY A 130 25.83 -13.09 2.34
N ALA A 131 26.68 -13.46 3.30
CA ALA A 131 26.43 -14.63 4.16
C ALA A 131 25.25 -14.39 5.12
N LEU A 132 25.14 -13.18 5.69
CA LEU A 132 23.99 -12.76 6.52
C LEU A 132 22.71 -12.59 5.69
N ALA A 133 22.80 -12.05 4.48
CA ALA A 133 21.68 -12.00 3.56
C ALA A 133 21.24 -13.41 3.13
N GLY A 134 22.18 -14.34 2.94
CA GLY A 134 21.89 -15.74 2.61
C GLY A 134 21.29 -16.55 3.76
N SER A 135 21.69 -16.29 5.01
CA SER A 135 21.05 -16.93 6.18
C SER A 135 19.65 -16.38 6.43
N TYR A 136 19.44 -15.08 6.19
CA TYR A 136 18.11 -14.47 6.27
C TYR A 136 17.20 -14.94 5.13
N ALA A 137 17.71 -15.06 3.90
CA ALA A 137 16.97 -15.61 2.76
C ALA A 137 16.46 -17.03 3.04
N ARG A 138 17.27 -17.89 3.67
CA ARG A 138 16.83 -19.22 4.12
C ARG A 138 15.74 -19.16 5.18
N ALA A 139 15.82 -18.20 6.10
CA ALA A 139 14.78 -17.97 7.12
C ALA A 139 13.44 -17.57 6.49
N ILE A 140 13.47 -16.68 5.51
CA ILE A 140 12.30 -16.26 4.75
C ILE A 140 11.71 -17.46 4.00
N GLN A 141 12.55 -18.19 3.25
CA GLN A 141 12.11 -19.33 2.46
C GLN A 141 11.39 -20.37 3.34
N GLN A 142 11.99 -20.74 4.47
CA GLN A 142 11.42 -21.71 5.40
C GLN A 142 10.08 -21.23 6.01
N ALA A 143 10.00 -19.97 6.45
CA ALA A 143 8.77 -19.43 7.03
C ALA A 143 7.62 -19.38 6.01
N ILE A 144 7.94 -19.03 4.77
CA ILE A 144 6.96 -18.98 3.68
C ILE A 144 6.53 -20.39 3.28
N GLU A 145 7.46 -21.33 3.12
CA GLU A 145 7.16 -22.72 2.82
C GLU A 145 6.22 -23.33 3.87
N GLN A 146 6.53 -23.19 5.15
CA GLN A 146 5.67 -23.65 6.25
C GLN A 146 4.26 -23.05 6.17
N ALA A 147 4.16 -21.76 5.85
CA ALA A 147 2.87 -21.09 5.75
C ALA A 147 2.06 -21.55 4.54
N LEU A 148 2.68 -21.72 3.38
CA LEU A 148 2.03 -22.17 2.15
C LEU A 148 1.64 -23.65 2.21
N CYS A 149 2.45 -24.49 2.86
CA CYS A 149 2.17 -25.92 3.02
C CYS A 149 0.99 -26.21 3.97
N ALA A 150 0.69 -25.29 4.91
CA ALA A 150 -0.41 -25.43 5.86
C ALA A 150 -1.79 -25.39 5.21
N VAL A 151 -1.92 -24.76 4.04
CA VAL A 151 -3.20 -24.61 3.33
C VAL A 151 -3.15 -25.37 2.01
N PRO A 152 -4.03 -26.38 1.78
CA PRO A 152 -4.00 -27.19 0.57
C PRO A 152 -4.08 -26.38 -0.73
N LEU A 153 -4.86 -25.29 -0.74
CA LEU A 153 -5.10 -24.46 -1.91
C LEU A 153 -3.84 -23.69 -2.37
N THR A 154 -2.95 -23.35 -1.44
CA THR A 154 -1.73 -22.57 -1.70
C THR A 154 -0.48 -23.41 -1.74
N ARG A 155 -0.58 -24.75 -1.68
CA ARG A 155 0.60 -25.61 -1.79
C ARG A 155 1.29 -25.38 -3.12
N PRO A 156 2.59 -25.04 -3.13
CA PRO A 156 3.37 -24.97 -4.36
C PRO A 156 3.27 -26.30 -5.11
N GLY A 157 3.28 -26.27 -6.44
CA GLY A 157 3.31 -27.50 -7.22
C GLY A 157 3.04 -27.31 -8.71
N THR A 158 1.83 -26.91 -9.07
CA THR A 158 1.41 -26.85 -10.49
C THR A 158 1.41 -25.45 -11.08
N TYR A 159 1.64 -24.43 -10.27
CA TYR A 159 1.52 -23.05 -10.69
C TYR A 159 2.83 -22.30 -10.51
N ARG A 160 2.96 -21.24 -11.30
CA ARG A 160 4.00 -20.23 -11.17
C ARG A 160 3.37 -18.95 -10.68
N ALA A 161 3.98 -18.31 -9.70
CA ALA A 161 3.59 -16.96 -9.29
C ALA A 161 4.83 -16.17 -8.89
N VAL A 162 4.75 -14.87 -9.08
CA VAL A 162 5.78 -13.93 -8.62
C VAL A 162 5.12 -13.05 -7.59
N LEU A 163 5.71 -12.94 -6.40
CA LEU A 163 5.22 -12.09 -5.34
C LEU A 163 6.33 -11.14 -4.87
N GLN A 164 5.94 -9.94 -4.48
CA GLN A 164 6.81 -9.01 -3.76
C GLN A 164 6.36 -8.94 -2.32
N VAL A 165 7.29 -9.05 -1.39
CA VAL A 165 7.00 -8.95 0.04
C VAL A 165 7.86 -7.88 0.70
N TRP A 166 7.25 -7.19 1.65
CA TRP A 166 7.90 -6.21 2.53
C TRP A 166 7.97 -6.81 3.92
N ILE A 167 9.16 -6.76 4.51
CA ILE A 167 9.42 -7.39 5.80
C ILE A 167 9.79 -6.29 6.79
N GLY A 168 9.02 -6.23 7.87
CA GLY A 168 9.27 -5.32 8.98
C GLY A 168 10.56 -5.67 9.72
N GLN A 169 11.10 -4.71 10.47
CA GLN A 169 12.29 -4.94 11.31
C GLN A 169 12.05 -6.06 12.35
N ASP A 170 10.80 -6.27 12.72
CA ASP A 170 10.33 -7.30 13.65
C ASP A 170 10.19 -8.69 13.01
N GLY A 171 10.51 -8.82 11.71
CA GLY A 171 10.42 -10.06 10.93
C GLY A 171 9.03 -10.38 10.39
N ALA A 172 8.02 -9.54 10.63
CA ALA A 172 6.68 -9.75 10.08
C ALA A 172 6.61 -9.36 8.59
N LEU A 173 5.91 -10.15 7.78
CA LEU A 173 5.56 -9.75 6.42
C LEU A 173 4.43 -8.71 6.49
N GLN A 174 4.78 -7.44 6.28
CA GLN A 174 3.84 -6.32 6.42
C GLN A 174 2.97 -6.12 5.18
N HIS A 175 3.55 -6.34 3.99
CA HIS A 175 2.83 -6.20 2.72
C HIS A 175 3.23 -7.33 1.78
N SER A 176 2.25 -7.84 1.03
CA SER A 176 2.43 -8.85 0.00
C SER A 176 1.70 -8.39 -1.26
N ARG A 177 2.39 -8.45 -2.40
CA ARG A 177 1.86 -8.11 -3.72
C ARG A 177 2.06 -9.27 -4.68
N LEU A 178 0.99 -9.72 -5.30
CA LEU A 178 1.05 -10.66 -6.40
C LEU A 178 1.42 -9.91 -7.69
N VAL A 179 2.58 -10.22 -8.26
CA VAL A 179 3.09 -9.64 -9.52
C VAL A 179 2.61 -10.45 -10.72
N SER A 180 2.49 -11.76 -10.57
CA SER A 180 1.94 -12.67 -11.59
C SER A 180 0.92 -13.59 -10.93
N SER A 181 -0.29 -13.64 -11.50
CA SER A 181 -1.37 -14.54 -11.08
C SER A 181 -0.96 -16.01 -11.22
N THR A 182 -1.52 -16.87 -10.37
CA THR A 182 -1.41 -18.33 -10.49
C THR A 182 -2.33 -18.94 -11.54
N GLY A 183 -3.23 -18.14 -12.13
CA GLY A 183 -4.31 -18.60 -13.02
C GLY A 183 -5.60 -18.99 -12.30
N ASP A 184 -5.63 -18.91 -10.97
CA ASP A 184 -6.80 -19.23 -10.14
C ASP A 184 -7.02 -18.10 -9.11
N VAL A 185 -8.20 -17.47 -9.17
CA VAL A 185 -8.55 -16.31 -8.32
C VAL A 185 -8.68 -16.69 -6.84
N GLN A 186 -9.19 -17.89 -6.52
CA GLN A 186 -9.30 -18.34 -5.13
C GLN A 186 -7.91 -18.59 -4.55
N ARG A 187 -7.02 -19.18 -5.34
CA ARG A 187 -5.63 -19.41 -4.94
C ARG A 187 -4.86 -18.11 -4.76
N ASP A 188 -5.04 -17.15 -5.67
CA ASP A 188 -4.39 -15.84 -5.60
C ASP A 188 -4.78 -15.09 -4.31
N GLY A 189 -6.07 -15.08 -3.98
CA GLY A 189 -6.56 -14.50 -2.73
C GLY A 189 -6.00 -15.21 -1.50
N ALA A 190 -6.01 -16.55 -1.50
CA ALA A 190 -5.47 -17.34 -0.40
C ALA A 190 -3.94 -17.15 -0.23
N LEU A 191 -3.19 -16.98 -1.31
CA LEU A 191 -1.75 -16.70 -1.27
C LEU A 191 -1.45 -15.36 -0.59
N VAL A 192 -2.15 -14.30 -1.00
CA VAL A 192 -1.96 -12.96 -0.44
C VAL A 192 -2.30 -12.98 1.05
N GLU A 193 -3.46 -13.52 1.43
CA GLU A 193 -3.91 -13.60 2.82
C GLU A 193 -2.99 -14.47 3.68
N ARG A 194 -2.54 -15.63 3.17
CA ARG A 194 -1.66 -16.50 3.95
C ARG A 194 -0.33 -15.82 4.27
N LEU A 195 0.25 -15.11 3.29
CA LEU A 195 1.52 -14.41 3.46
C LEU A 195 1.46 -13.25 4.46
N ARG A 196 0.28 -12.63 4.67
CA ARG A 196 0.11 -11.57 5.70
C ARG A 196 0.31 -12.10 7.11
N THR A 197 0.08 -13.40 7.33
CA THR A 197 0.23 -14.04 8.64
C THR A 197 1.64 -14.56 8.89
N VAL A 198 2.54 -14.45 7.91
CA VAL A 198 3.91 -14.99 8.01
C VAL A 198 4.78 -14.06 8.84
N ARG A 199 5.48 -14.68 9.78
CA ARG A 199 6.51 -14.02 10.59
C ARG A 199 7.79 -14.84 10.53
N VAL A 200 8.88 -14.20 10.16
CA VAL A 200 10.22 -14.78 10.22
C VAL A 200 10.67 -14.66 11.68
N GLU A 201 11.07 -15.77 12.31
CA GLU A 201 11.56 -15.82 13.71
C GLU A 201 12.89 -15.06 13.92
N ARG A 202 13.36 -14.32 12.92
CA ARG A 202 14.56 -13.50 12.92
C ARG A 202 14.22 -12.07 12.53
N SER A 203 14.78 -11.10 13.25
CA SER A 203 14.71 -9.68 12.89
C SER A 203 15.31 -9.44 11.51
N ALA A 204 14.63 -8.60 10.72
CA ALA A 204 15.13 -8.27 9.39
C ALA A 204 16.41 -7.43 9.49
N PRO A 205 17.51 -7.84 8.82
CA PRO A 205 18.71 -7.02 8.80
C PRO A 205 18.44 -5.73 8.00
N SER A 206 18.98 -4.61 8.47
CA SER A 206 18.85 -3.31 7.79
C SER A 206 19.49 -3.28 6.40
N SER A 207 20.36 -4.25 6.08
CA SER A 207 20.95 -4.45 4.76
C SER A 207 20.04 -5.17 3.76
N LEU A 208 18.85 -5.60 4.17
CA LEU A 208 17.91 -6.28 3.29
C LEU A 208 17.37 -5.30 2.24
N ARG A 209 17.65 -5.57 0.95
CA ARG A 209 17.05 -4.80 -0.14
C ARG A 209 15.60 -5.21 -0.32
N GLN A 210 14.70 -4.29 -0.01
CA GLN A 210 13.26 -4.45 -0.17
C GLN A 210 12.77 -3.75 -1.44
N PRO A 211 11.70 -4.24 -2.11
CA PRO A 211 10.93 -5.44 -1.77
C PRO A 211 11.67 -6.74 -2.13
N VAL A 212 11.45 -7.78 -1.33
CA VAL A 212 11.98 -9.11 -1.64
C VAL A 212 11.05 -9.75 -2.68
N THR A 213 11.62 -10.12 -3.83
CA THR A 213 10.86 -10.80 -4.89
C THR A 213 10.97 -12.30 -4.70
N LEU A 214 9.82 -12.95 -4.57
CA LEU A 214 9.64 -14.38 -4.42
C LEU A 214 9.12 -14.94 -5.74
N LEU A 215 9.77 -15.97 -6.25
CA LEU A 215 9.30 -16.73 -7.38
C LEU A 215 8.85 -18.10 -6.88
N LEU A 216 7.54 -18.35 -6.96
CA LEU A 216 6.97 -19.68 -6.80
C LEU A 216 7.08 -20.38 -8.14
N THR A 217 7.82 -21.50 -8.16
CA THR A 217 7.98 -22.35 -9.34
C THR A 217 7.16 -23.62 -9.21
N PRO A 218 6.71 -24.19 -10.32
CA PRO A 218 6.14 -25.53 -10.30
C PRO A 218 7.21 -26.57 -9.94
N ASP A 219 6.81 -27.66 -9.29
CA ASP A 219 7.71 -28.72 -8.82
C ASP A 219 8.49 -29.38 -9.97
N SER A 220 7.92 -29.35 -11.18
CA SER A 220 8.54 -29.85 -12.41
C SER A 220 9.82 -29.10 -12.81
N ALA A 221 10.09 -27.92 -12.23
CA ALA A 221 11.24 -27.08 -12.57
C ALA A 221 12.52 -27.37 -11.75
N GLY A 222 12.53 -28.41 -10.91
CA GLY A 222 13.77 -28.99 -10.36
C GLY A 222 14.10 -28.66 -8.90
N THR A 223 13.23 -27.97 -8.17
CA THR A 223 13.30 -27.87 -6.69
C THR A 223 11.88 -27.78 -6.17
N SER A 224 11.26 -28.93 -5.92
CA SER A 224 9.95 -28.99 -5.27
C SER A 224 10.08 -28.50 -3.83
N MET A 225 9.15 -27.66 -3.38
CA MET A 225 8.98 -27.43 -1.95
C MET A 225 8.42 -28.71 -1.36
N ASP A 226 9.21 -29.39 -0.53
CA ASP A 226 8.80 -30.63 0.07
C ASP A 226 7.92 -30.27 1.26
N CYS A 227 6.61 -30.18 1.02
CA CYS A 227 5.61 -29.95 2.07
C CYS A 227 5.50 -31.18 2.98
N THR A 228 6.57 -31.56 3.65
CA THR A 228 6.54 -32.53 4.73
C THR A 228 5.79 -31.87 5.88
N ALA A 229 4.66 -32.46 6.28
CA ALA A 229 3.88 -31.97 7.41
C ALA A 229 4.81 -31.80 8.63
N PRO A 230 4.74 -30.68 9.36
CA PRO A 230 5.49 -30.58 10.60
C PRO A 230 5.08 -31.76 11.48
N LYS A 231 6.04 -32.59 11.83
CA LYS A 231 5.89 -33.66 12.81
C LYS A 231 5.46 -32.96 14.10
N GLY A 232 4.14 -32.94 14.34
CA GLY A 232 3.57 -32.36 15.54
C GLY A 232 4.32 -32.92 16.73
N ALA A 233 4.74 -32.03 17.63
CA ALA A 233 5.13 -32.43 18.96
C ALA A 233 3.95 -33.22 19.54
N ALA A 234 4.09 -34.55 19.56
CA ALA A 234 3.29 -35.41 20.40
C ALA A 234 3.63 -34.98 21.83
N GLY A 235 2.75 -34.17 22.41
CA GLY A 235 2.74 -33.87 23.82
C GLY A 235 2.55 -35.16 24.59
N VAL A 236 3.44 -35.32 25.56
CA VAL A 236 3.52 -36.29 26.66
C VAL A 236 2.18 -36.62 27.32
#